data_AF-A0A816LZ55-F1
#
_entry.id   AF-A0A816LZ55-F1
#
_cell.length_a   1.000
_cell.length_b   1.000
_cell.length_c   1.000
_cell.angle_alpha   90.00
_cell.angle_beta   90.00
_cell.angle_gamma   90.00
#
_symmetry.space_group_name_H-M   'P 1'
#
loop_
_entity.id
_entity.type
_entity.pdbx_description
1 polymer ?
#
loop_
_entity_poly.entity_id
_entity_poly.type
_entity_poly.pdbx_seq_one_letter_code
_entity_poly.pdbx_strand_id
1 'polypeptide(L)'
;MMLQPHSRFLLQTLLTRAHNLDKAVELDYQWIEFDDVRYHVQVTMKNPSILLLSVSLPNPPPEAMSFDGLPLGAIEAIKTAYGTGFQILDPPRDGFSLTLKLNFSKLRPDEAYRNSLLTKLASIREVVMGAPLKIILRHLASRSVAPELDRLVAIMHRPNETFFLVPQADKVTVAFPMRFKDSVDTILATSFLKQFVEARRAASLSSAPSCSWSPTAPQELEGAPKETLSANAGFVTFVIMPRHVEGEKLDRTVWNLSTFHAYVSYHVKCSEGFMHTRMRRRVESMIQALDQAKPMEKTRSMNNKSFKRLVSFLTNVFRHSFIILNFVSSKSLSFLFAPSSQGLNDVNSK
;
A
#
# COMPACT_ATOMS: atom_id res chain seq x y z
N MET A 1 -7.55 1.23 6.43
CA MET A 1 -7.69 -0.17 5.97
C MET A 1 -6.39 -0.50 5.26
N MET A 2 -5.78 -1.65 5.51
CA MET A 2 -4.49 -1.99 4.90
C MET A 2 -4.69 -2.64 3.52
N LEU A 3 -3.73 -2.39 2.62
CA LEU A 3 -3.68 -3.05 1.31
C LEU A 3 -3.27 -4.52 1.51
N GLN A 4 -3.92 -5.42 0.78
CA GLN A 4 -3.57 -6.84 0.79
C GLN A 4 -2.36 -7.09 -0.12
N PRO A 5 -1.43 -7.98 0.26
CA PRO A 5 -0.23 -8.27 -0.53
C PRO A 5 -0.50 -9.09 -1.79
N HIS A 6 -1.44 -10.03 -1.73
CA HIS A 6 -1.76 -10.87 -2.87
C HIS A 6 -2.68 -10.15 -3.87
N SER A 7 -2.36 -10.31 -5.15
CA SER A 7 -3.29 -10.01 -6.23
C SER A 7 -4.49 -10.95 -6.16
N ARG A 8 -5.68 -10.38 -6.00
CA ARG A 8 -6.94 -11.15 -5.98
C ARG A 8 -7.19 -11.84 -7.32
N PHE A 9 -6.92 -11.14 -8.42
CA PHE A 9 -7.14 -11.67 -9.76
C PHE A 9 -6.16 -12.80 -10.08
N LEU A 10 -4.86 -12.60 -9.81
CA LEU A 10 -3.85 -13.65 -9.98
C LEU A 10 -4.17 -14.87 -9.12
N LEU A 11 -4.51 -14.67 -7.84
CA LEU A 11 -4.86 -15.77 -6.95
C LEU A 11 -6.07 -16.56 -7.46
N GLN A 12 -7.13 -15.85 -7.88
CA GLN A 12 -8.32 -16.50 -8.43
C GLN A 12 -7.99 -17.32 -9.68
N THR A 13 -7.19 -16.77 -10.60
CA THR A 13 -6.74 -17.48 -11.81
C THR A 13 -5.93 -18.73 -11.46
N LEU A 14 -5.00 -18.62 -10.52
CA LEU A 14 -4.17 -19.74 -10.07
C LEU A 14 -4.99 -20.86 -9.41
N LEU A 15 -5.90 -20.50 -8.50
CA LEU A 15 -6.77 -21.48 -7.81
C LEU A 15 -7.74 -22.14 -8.79
N THR A 16 -8.36 -21.35 -9.68
CA THR A 16 -9.25 -21.87 -10.71
C THR A 16 -8.51 -22.83 -11.62
N ARG A 17 -7.26 -22.52 -11.98
CA ARG A 17 -6.43 -23.43 -12.79
C ARG A 17 -6.08 -24.71 -12.05
N ALA A 18 -5.66 -24.61 -10.79
CA ALA A 18 -5.31 -25.76 -9.96
C ALA A 18 -6.48 -26.74 -9.76
N HIS A 19 -7.71 -26.23 -9.72
CA HIS A 19 -8.92 -27.04 -9.57
C HIS A 19 -9.42 -27.65 -10.90
N ASN A 20 -9.08 -27.05 -12.04
CA ASN A 20 -9.56 -27.46 -13.37
C ASN A 20 -8.41 -27.91 -14.29
N LEU A 21 -7.41 -28.64 -13.77
CA LEU A 21 -6.26 -29.10 -14.57
C LEU A 21 -6.68 -30.06 -15.70
N ASP A 22 -7.67 -30.91 -15.45
CA ASP A 22 -8.18 -31.89 -16.41
C ASP A 22 -8.94 -31.23 -17.56
N LYS A 23 -9.48 -30.04 -17.32
CA LYS A 23 -10.06 -29.19 -18.36
C LYS A 23 -8.89 -28.48 -19.02
N ALA A 24 -8.36 -29.07 -20.08
CA ALA A 24 -7.40 -28.40 -20.95
C ALA A 24 -8.10 -27.17 -21.54
N VAL A 25 -7.87 -26.01 -20.91
CA VAL A 25 -8.38 -24.70 -21.32
C VAL A 25 -7.17 -23.79 -21.46
N GLU A 26 -7.08 -23.16 -22.61
CA GLU A 26 -6.05 -22.16 -22.88
C GLU A 26 -6.33 -20.89 -22.07
N LEU A 27 -5.28 -20.33 -21.47
CA LEU A 27 -5.35 -19.06 -20.75
C LEU A 27 -4.34 -18.12 -21.37
N ASP A 28 -4.77 -16.89 -21.67
CA ASP A 28 -3.91 -15.79 -22.07
C ASP A 28 -4.48 -14.50 -21.49
N TYR A 29 -3.96 -14.09 -20.34
CA TYR A 29 -4.44 -12.91 -19.61
C TYR A 29 -3.33 -11.89 -19.43
N GLN A 30 -3.63 -10.64 -19.76
CA GLN A 30 -2.75 -9.50 -19.53
C GLN A 30 -3.50 -8.42 -18.74
N TRP A 31 -2.87 -7.92 -17.68
CA TRP A 31 -3.42 -6.80 -16.90
C TRP A 31 -2.31 -6.02 -16.20
N ILE A 32 -2.70 -4.87 -15.66
CA ILE A 32 -1.82 -3.96 -14.94
C ILE A 32 -2.32 -3.82 -13.50
N GLU A 33 -1.40 -3.77 -12.54
CA GLU A 33 -1.68 -3.53 -11.13
C GLU A 33 -1.01 -2.25 -10.63
N PHE A 34 -1.11 -2.03 -9.32
CA PHE A 34 -0.47 -0.92 -8.63
C PHE A 34 1.02 -0.81 -8.99
N ASP A 35 1.48 0.43 -9.08
CA ASP A 35 2.86 0.82 -9.40
C ASP A 35 3.33 0.41 -10.82
N ASP A 36 2.38 0.31 -11.76
CA ASP A 36 2.61 -0.06 -13.17
C ASP A 36 3.28 -1.45 -13.34
N VAL A 37 3.02 -2.36 -12.41
CA VAL A 37 3.42 -3.76 -12.54
C VAL A 37 2.44 -4.46 -13.47
N ARG A 38 2.95 -5.07 -14.54
CA ARG A 38 2.14 -5.75 -15.54
C ARG A 38 2.35 -7.25 -15.45
N TYR A 39 1.24 -7.98 -15.55
CA TYR A 39 1.24 -9.43 -15.52
C TYR A 39 0.80 -9.98 -16.86
N HIS A 40 1.43 -11.09 -17.25
CA HIS A 40 0.98 -11.93 -18.34
C HIS A 40 0.94 -13.38 -17.85
N VAL A 41 -0.24 -13.97 -17.86
CA VAL A 41 -0.43 -15.39 -17.51
C VAL A 41 -0.80 -16.14 -18.76
N GLN A 42 -0.01 -17.18 -19.07
CA GLN A 42 -0.24 -18.04 -20.22
C GLN A 42 -0.23 -19.53 -19.84
N VAL A 43 -1.23 -20.25 -20.33
CA VAL A 43 -1.32 -21.72 -20.28
C VAL A 43 -1.73 -22.21 -21.67
N THR A 44 -1.04 -23.21 -22.19
CA THR A 44 -1.33 -23.75 -23.54
C THR A 44 -1.97 -25.13 -23.45
N MET A 45 -2.78 -25.48 -24.45
CA MET A 45 -3.39 -26.81 -24.57
C MET A 45 -2.37 -27.94 -24.69
N LYS A 46 -1.18 -27.64 -25.23
CA LYS A 46 -0.09 -28.62 -25.37
C LYS A 46 0.45 -29.10 -24.03
N ASN A 47 0.49 -28.21 -23.03
CA ASN A 47 1.02 -28.48 -21.70
C ASN A 47 0.11 -27.86 -20.63
N PRO A 48 -1.07 -28.46 -20.37
CA PRO A 48 -2.07 -27.88 -19.47
C PRO A 48 -1.57 -27.76 -18.02
N SER A 49 -0.63 -28.62 -17.59
CA SER A 49 -0.04 -28.55 -16.25
C SER A 49 1.00 -27.45 -16.08
N ILE A 50 1.37 -26.74 -17.15
CA ILE A 50 2.39 -25.70 -17.13
C ILE A 50 1.73 -24.33 -17.28
N LEU A 51 1.99 -23.45 -16.31
CA LEU A 51 1.61 -22.04 -16.36
C LEU A 51 2.85 -21.17 -16.41
N LEU A 52 2.85 -20.21 -17.33
CA LEU A 52 3.84 -19.15 -17.41
C LEU A 52 3.25 -17.89 -16.79
N LEU A 53 3.93 -17.36 -15.79
CA LEU A 53 3.64 -16.07 -15.16
C LEU A 53 4.79 -15.12 -15.50
N SER A 54 4.58 -14.23 -16.45
CA SER A 54 5.53 -13.17 -16.76
C SER A 54 5.15 -11.89 -16.03
N VAL A 55 6.15 -11.18 -15.50
CA VAL A 55 6.00 -9.92 -14.78
C VAL A 55 6.89 -8.87 -15.45
N SER A 56 6.29 -7.75 -15.81
CA SER A 56 7.01 -6.57 -16.29
C SER A 56 6.96 -5.51 -15.20
N LEU A 57 8.13 -5.03 -14.79
CA LEU A 57 8.29 -3.96 -13.81
C LEU A 57 8.54 -2.64 -14.54
N PRO A 58 8.15 -1.50 -13.95
CA PRO A 58 8.54 -0.20 -14.51
C PRO A 58 10.06 -0.07 -14.52
N ASN A 59 10.56 0.74 -15.46
CA ASN A 59 11.99 1.02 -15.52
C ASN A 59 12.46 1.69 -14.22
N PRO A 60 13.47 1.15 -13.54
CA PRO A 60 14.01 1.74 -12.34
C PRO A 60 14.69 3.08 -12.66
N PRO A 61 14.52 4.11 -11.82
CA PRO A 61 15.31 5.33 -11.95
C PRO A 61 16.80 5.03 -11.65
N PRO A 62 17.74 5.85 -12.15
CA PRO A 62 19.18 5.55 -12.10
C PRO A 62 19.73 5.29 -10.69
N GLU A 63 19.14 5.91 -9.66
CA GLU A 63 19.56 5.75 -8.27
C GLU A 63 19.01 4.49 -7.59
N ALA A 64 18.01 3.82 -8.17
CA ALA A 64 17.38 2.65 -7.55
C ALA A 64 18.29 1.41 -7.62
N MET A 65 18.29 0.62 -6.54
CA MET A 65 19.05 -0.64 -6.49
C MET A 65 18.41 -1.74 -7.35
N SER A 66 18.71 -1.71 -8.64
CA SER A 66 18.25 -2.69 -9.62
C SER A 66 19.40 -3.25 -10.45
N PHE A 67 19.33 -4.53 -10.78
CA PHE A 67 20.25 -5.23 -11.67
C PHE A 67 19.43 -5.97 -12.73
N ASP A 68 19.78 -5.80 -14.00
CA ASP A 68 19.13 -6.46 -15.13
C ASP A 68 17.58 -6.32 -15.14
N GLY A 69 17.09 -5.11 -14.83
CA GLY A 69 15.65 -4.81 -14.81
C GLY A 69 14.89 -5.35 -13.59
N LEU A 70 15.56 -5.97 -12.62
CA LEU A 70 14.97 -6.46 -11.37
C LEU A 70 15.56 -5.77 -10.14
N PRO A 71 14.79 -5.58 -9.05
CA PRO A 71 15.33 -5.11 -7.78
C PRO A 71 16.40 -6.06 -7.22
N LEU A 72 17.42 -5.50 -6.57
CA LEU A 72 18.49 -6.27 -5.93
C LEU A 72 17.91 -7.35 -4.99
N GLY A 73 18.37 -8.60 -5.15
CA GLY A 73 17.93 -9.74 -4.34
C GLY A 73 16.60 -10.39 -4.77
N ALA A 74 15.97 -9.92 -5.84
CA ALA A 74 14.67 -10.45 -6.29
C ALA A 74 14.74 -11.95 -6.66
N ILE A 75 15.78 -12.37 -7.37
CA ILE A 75 15.96 -13.77 -7.81
C ILE A 75 16.11 -14.70 -6.60
N GLU A 76 16.94 -14.31 -5.62
CA GLU A 76 17.16 -15.05 -4.37
C GLU A 76 15.87 -15.10 -3.55
N ALA A 77 15.12 -14.00 -3.49
CA ALA A 77 13.84 -13.92 -2.79
C ALA A 77 12.81 -14.89 -3.40
N ILE A 78 12.70 -14.94 -4.73
CA ILE A 78 11.82 -15.88 -5.45
C ILE A 78 12.23 -17.33 -5.17
N LYS A 79 13.52 -17.66 -5.32
CA LYS A 79 14.05 -19.01 -5.05
C LYS A 79 13.73 -19.47 -3.63
N THR A 80 13.89 -18.58 -2.66
CA THR A 80 13.59 -18.84 -1.24
C THR A 80 12.07 -18.98 -0.99
N ALA A 81 11.24 -18.17 -1.66
CA ALA A 81 9.80 -18.10 -1.39
C ALA A 81 9.01 -19.29 -1.95
N TYR A 82 9.37 -19.79 -3.14
CA TYR A 82 8.51 -20.71 -3.89
C TYR A 82 9.06 -22.14 -4.01
N GLY A 83 10.38 -22.34 -3.92
CA GLY A 83 11.00 -23.68 -3.86
C GLY A 83 10.69 -24.57 -5.08
N THR A 84 10.48 -25.87 -4.82
CA THR A 84 10.29 -26.91 -5.85
C THR A 84 8.97 -26.75 -6.63
N GLY A 85 9.01 -26.94 -7.95
CA GLY A 85 7.84 -26.84 -8.84
C GLY A 85 7.78 -25.52 -9.61
N PHE A 86 8.64 -24.57 -9.24
CA PHE A 86 8.86 -23.31 -9.93
C PHE A 86 10.21 -23.30 -10.63
N GLN A 87 10.26 -22.69 -11.80
CA GLN A 87 11.48 -22.44 -12.55
C GLN A 87 11.47 -20.99 -13.02
N ILE A 88 12.54 -20.26 -12.75
CA ILE A 88 12.78 -18.95 -13.37
C ILE A 88 13.30 -19.23 -14.78
N LEU A 89 12.68 -18.64 -15.80
CA LEU A 89 13.19 -18.69 -17.17
C LEU A 89 14.23 -17.58 -17.35
N ASP A 90 15.39 -17.95 -17.88
CA ASP A 90 16.52 -17.08 -18.16
C ASP A 90 17.04 -17.40 -19.58
N PRO A 91 16.92 -16.48 -20.55
CA PRO A 91 16.33 -15.14 -20.41
C PRO A 91 14.81 -15.19 -20.14
N PRO A 92 14.24 -14.13 -19.53
CA PRO A 92 12.79 -13.97 -19.45
C PRO A 92 12.19 -13.84 -20.85
N ARG A 93 10.86 -13.99 -20.97
CA ARG A 93 10.17 -13.74 -22.24
C ARG A 93 10.32 -12.28 -22.67
N ASP A 94 10.39 -12.07 -23.99
CA ASP A 94 10.50 -10.75 -24.59
C ASP A 94 9.47 -9.76 -24.02
N GLY A 95 9.95 -8.60 -23.57
CA GLY A 95 9.12 -7.54 -22.99
C GLY A 95 8.82 -7.69 -21.49
N PHE A 96 9.34 -8.71 -20.82
CA PHE A 96 9.14 -8.94 -19.38
C PHE A 96 10.46 -8.93 -18.60
N SER A 97 10.41 -8.41 -17.37
CA SER A 97 11.55 -8.39 -16.45
C SER A 97 11.78 -9.76 -15.79
N LEU A 98 10.72 -10.56 -15.65
CA LEU A 98 10.74 -11.87 -15.01
C LEU A 98 9.76 -12.81 -15.70
N THR A 99 10.11 -14.08 -15.87
CA THR A 99 9.14 -15.13 -16.22
C THR A 99 9.30 -16.34 -15.31
N LEU A 100 8.24 -16.70 -14.61
CA LEU A 100 8.15 -17.92 -13.80
C LEU A 100 7.35 -19.00 -14.53
N LYS A 101 7.90 -20.19 -14.57
CA LYS A 101 7.23 -21.40 -15.01
C LYS A 101 6.81 -22.22 -13.80
N LEU A 102 5.50 -22.33 -13.60
CA LEU A 102 4.88 -23.19 -12.59
C LEU A 102 4.45 -24.51 -13.25
N ASN A 103 4.87 -25.63 -12.67
CA ASN A 103 4.35 -26.95 -13.04
C ASN A 103 3.43 -27.49 -11.94
N PHE A 104 2.12 -27.49 -12.21
CA PHE A 104 1.11 -27.97 -11.28
C PHE A 104 1.27 -29.46 -10.95
N SER A 105 1.80 -30.29 -11.85
CA SER A 105 2.05 -31.72 -11.60
C SER A 105 3.20 -31.96 -10.62
N LYS A 106 4.07 -30.96 -10.38
CA LYS A 106 5.15 -31.04 -9.39
C LYS A 106 4.76 -30.47 -8.02
N LEU A 107 3.55 -29.91 -7.89
CA LEU A 107 3.05 -29.46 -6.61
C LEU A 107 2.58 -30.65 -5.77
N ARG A 108 2.72 -30.54 -4.45
CA ARG A 108 2.21 -31.57 -3.52
C ARG A 108 0.68 -31.63 -3.62
N PRO A 109 0.06 -32.82 -3.46
CA PRO A 109 -1.38 -32.99 -3.55
C PRO A 109 -2.14 -32.37 -2.37
N ASP A 110 -1.46 -32.00 -1.28
CA ASP A 110 -2.06 -31.33 -0.14
C ASP A 110 -2.66 -29.97 -0.53
N GLU A 111 -3.97 -29.85 -0.40
CA GLU A 111 -4.72 -28.67 -0.86
C GLU A 111 -4.38 -27.42 -0.05
N ALA A 112 -4.21 -27.55 1.28
CA ALA A 112 -3.88 -26.43 2.15
C ALA A 112 -2.50 -25.84 1.82
N TYR A 113 -1.49 -26.70 1.66
CA TYR A 113 -0.15 -26.31 1.23
C TYR A 113 -0.18 -25.67 -0.15
N ARG A 114 -0.89 -26.28 -1.11
CA ARG A 114 -1.03 -25.75 -2.47
C ARG A 114 -1.66 -24.36 -2.46
N ASN A 115 -2.76 -24.17 -1.73
CA ASN A 115 -3.44 -22.88 -1.65
C ASN A 115 -2.57 -21.81 -0.98
N SER A 116 -1.82 -22.17 0.07
CA SER A 116 -0.83 -21.28 0.70
C SER A 116 0.27 -20.86 -0.28
N LEU A 117 0.81 -21.80 -1.05
CA LEU A 117 1.85 -21.57 -2.05
C LEU A 117 1.35 -20.69 -3.20
N LEU A 118 0.14 -20.93 -3.70
CA LEU A 118 -0.48 -20.11 -4.74
C LEU A 118 -0.82 -18.69 -4.23
N THR A 119 -1.16 -18.55 -2.95
CA THR A 119 -1.33 -17.23 -2.29
C THR A 119 0.00 -16.48 -2.20
N LYS A 120 1.09 -17.17 -1.86
CA LYS A 120 2.45 -16.58 -1.89
C LYS A 120 2.81 -16.16 -3.31
N LEU A 121 2.56 -17.00 -4.31
CA LEU A 121 2.81 -16.66 -5.72
C LEU A 121 1.98 -15.46 -6.17
N ALA A 122 0.72 -15.36 -5.73
CA ALA A 122 -0.12 -14.20 -6.01
C ALA A 122 0.40 -12.91 -5.34
N SER A 123 1.33 -13.03 -4.38
CA SER A 123 2.03 -11.91 -3.71
C SER A 123 3.42 -11.66 -4.32
N ILE A 124 3.67 -12.10 -5.56
CA ILE A 124 4.99 -11.97 -6.20
C ILE A 124 5.52 -10.55 -6.27
N ARG A 125 4.66 -9.55 -6.46
CA ARG A 125 5.07 -8.14 -6.42
C ARG A 125 5.68 -7.76 -5.07
N GLU A 126 5.09 -8.21 -3.95
CA GLU A 126 5.67 -8.01 -2.61
C GLU A 126 7.04 -8.65 -2.52
N VAL A 127 7.17 -9.90 -2.97
CA VAL A 127 8.43 -10.66 -2.90
C VAL A 127 9.53 -9.97 -3.71
N VAL A 128 9.23 -9.53 -4.93
CA VAL A 128 10.20 -8.94 -5.87
C VAL A 128 10.55 -7.50 -5.47
N MET A 129 9.54 -6.63 -5.31
CA MET A 129 9.77 -5.21 -5.01
C MET A 129 10.25 -5.00 -3.57
N GLY A 130 9.89 -5.89 -2.65
CA GLY A 130 10.32 -5.84 -1.25
C GLY A 130 11.69 -6.47 -1.00
N ALA A 131 12.28 -7.17 -1.97
CA ALA A 131 13.54 -7.89 -1.78
C ALA A 131 14.70 -7.01 -1.28
N PRO A 132 14.97 -5.82 -1.85
CA PRO A 132 16.09 -5.00 -1.39
C PRO A 132 15.87 -4.48 0.03
N LEU A 133 14.63 -4.07 0.34
CA LEU A 133 14.24 -3.64 1.68
C LEU A 133 14.40 -4.77 2.70
N LYS A 134 14.00 -5.98 2.33
CA LYS A 134 14.10 -7.17 3.19
C LYS A 134 15.55 -7.53 3.50
N ILE A 135 16.48 -7.35 2.56
CA ILE A 135 17.92 -7.53 2.80
C ILE A 135 18.40 -6.56 3.89
N ILE A 136 18.10 -5.26 3.72
CA ILE A 136 18.50 -4.21 4.66
C ILE A 136 17.94 -4.47 6.06
N LEU A 137 16.65 -4.77 6.15
CA LEU A 137 15.98 -4.99 7.43
C LEU A 137 16.39 -6.30 8.12
N ARG A 138 16.84 -7.32 7.38
CA ARG A 138 17.46 -8.51 7.98
C ARG A 138 18.79 -8.18 8.66
N HIS A 139 19.62 -7.36 8.02
CA HIS A 139 20.86 -6.89 8.64
C HIS A 139 20.59 -6.06 9.90
N LEU A 140 19.57 -5.19 9.87
CA LEU A 140 19.11 -4.48 11.07
C LEU A 140 18.70 -5.44 12.20
N ALA A 141 17.98 -6.52 11.88
CA ALA A 141 17.56 -7.51 12.89
C ALA A 141 18.77 -8.19 13.57
N SER A 142 19.87 -8.40 12.86
CA SER A 142 21.13 -8.92 13.41
C SER A 142 22.09 -7.82 13.93
N ARG A 143 21.62 -6.57 14.01
CA ARG A 143 22.40 -5.39 14.41
C ARG A 143 23.67 -5.18 13.58
N SER A 144 23.56 -5.40 12.28
CA SER A 144 24.63 -5.24 11.30
C SER A 144 24.18 -4.34 10.14
N VAL A 145 25.13 -3.95 9.29
CA VAL A 145 24.87 -3.26 8.03
C VAL A 145 25.36 -4.16 6.90
N ALA A 146 24.61 -4.21 5.80
CA ALA A 146 25.03 -4.96 4.62
C ALA A 146 26.35 -4.37 4.08
N PRO A 147 27.44 -5.16 3.97
CA PRO A 147 28.77 -4.64 3.69
C PRO A 147 28.95 -4.03 2.30
N GLU A 148 28.12 -4.45 1.33
CA GLU A 148 28.19 -4.02 -0.07
C GLU A 148 27.22 -2.87 -0.39
N LEU A 149 26.48 -2.37 0.59
CA LEU A 149 25.44 -1.37 0.38
C LEU A 149 25.94 0.04 0.68
N ASP A 150 25.54 0.99 -0.15
CA ASP A 150 25.81 2.40 0.08
C ASP A 150 25.19 2.89 1.41
N ARG A 151 25.75 3.97 1.94
CA ARG A 151 25.21 4.64 3.15
C ARG A 151 23.81 5.23 2.92
N LEU A 152 23.49 5.52 1.67
CA LEU A 152 22.20 6.04 1.24
C LEU A 152 21.71 5.18 0.08
N VAL A 153 20.55 4.57 0.27
CA VAL A 153 19.99 3.57 -0.63
C VAL A 153 18.65 4.04 -1.15
N ALA A 154 18.45 4.04 -2.45
CA ALA A 154 17.15 4.34 -3.04
C ALA A 154 16.44 3.05 -3.47
N ILE A 155 15.17 2.93 -3.09
CA ILE A 155 14.28 1.84 -3.52
C ILE A 155 13.11 2.44 -4.28
N MET A 156 12.91 1.98 -5.51
CA MET A 156 11.75 2.36 -6.32
C MET A 156 10.50 1.71 -5.75
N HIS A 157 9.48 2.51 -5.46
CA HIS A 157 8.15 2.02 -5.08
C HIS A 157 7.07 2.41 -6.09
N ARG A 158 7.34 3.40 -6.96
CA ARG A 158 6.47 3.81 -8.05
C ARG A 158 7.32 4.19 -9.27
N PRO A 159 6.76 4.19 -10.48
CA PRO A 159 7.48 4.65 -11.67
C PRO A 159 8.07 6.05 -11.44
N ASN A 160 9.38 6.18 -11.63
CA ASN A 160 10.17 7.41 -11.42
C ASN A 160 10.13 7.98 -9.99
N GLU A 161 9.77 7.17 -8.99
CA GLU A 161 9.73 7.60 -7.58
C GLU A 161 10.38 6.58 -6.66
N THR A 162 11.31 7.08 -5.86
CA THR A 162 12.08 6.34 -4.88
C THR A 162 11.80 6.84 -3.48
N PHE A 163 11.89 5.92 -2.52
CA PHE A 163 12.10 6.25 -1.12
C PHE A 163 13.51 5.84 -0.72
N PHE A 164 14.02 6.49 0.31
CA PHE A 164 15.42 6.39 0.69
C PHE A 164 15.59 5.68 2.02
N LEU A 165 16.69 4.95 2.14
CA LEU A 165 17.09 4.27 3.37
C LEU A 165 18.51 4.68 3.73
N VAL A 166 18.71 4.96 5.01
CA VAL A 166 20.02 5.17 5.62
C VAL A 166 20.22 4.07 6.66
N PRO A 167 20.85 2.96 6.27
CA PRO A 167 21.07 1.84 7.18
C PRO A 167 22.20 2.12 8.18
N GLN A 168 21.95 1.79 9.44
CA GLN A 168 22.90 1.80 10.54
C GLN A 168 22.75 0.48 11.33
N ALA A 169 23.73 0.16 12.17
CA ALA A 169 23.71 -1.11 12.91
C ALA A 169 22.54 -1.20 13.91
N ASP A 170 22.10 -0.08 14.48
CA ASP A 170 21.07 -0.02 15.51
C ASP A 170 19.72 0.53 15.02
N LYS A 171 19.68 1.09 13.80
CA LYS A 171 18.46 1.62 13.18
C LYS A 171 18.59 1.70 11.66
N VAL A 172 17.45 1.75 10.99
CA VAL A 172 17.34 2.14 9.59
C VAL A 172 16.39 3.33 9.51
N THR A 173 16.89 4.47 9.03
CA THR A 173 16.06 5.64 8.75
C THR A 173 15.49 5.50 7.35
N VAL A 174 14.16 5.56 7.22
CA VAL A 174 13.44 5.44 5.95
C VAL A 174 12.74 6.76 5.66
N ALA A 175 13.08 7.43 4.56
CA ALA A 175 12.50 8.71 4.18
C ALA A 175 11.71 8.61 2.87
N PHE A 176 10.46 9.06 2.90
CA PHE A 176 9.54 9.10 1.77
C PHE A 176 9.35 10.55 1.31
N PRO A 177 9.87 10.94 0.13
CA PRO A 177 9.47 12.17 -0.52
C PRO A 177 8.05 11.99 -1.08
N MET A 178 7.06 12.72 -0.54
CA MET A 178 5.66 12.54 -0.88
C MET A 178 5.24 13.44 -2.05
N ARG A 179 4.73 12.84 -3.13
CA ARG A 179 4.38 13.54 -4.38
C ARG A 179 2.96 13.24 -4.83
N PHE A 180 2.22 14.30 -5.12
CA PHE A 180 0.86 14.24 -5.64
C PHE A 180 0.71 15.15 -6.86
N LYS A 181 0.09 14.65 -7.94
CA LYS A 181 -0.09 15.42 -9.17
C LYS A 181 -1.13 16.53 -9.02
N ASP A 182 -2.19 16.25 -8.28
CA ASP A 182 -3.31 17.17 -8.07
C ASP A 182 -3.04 18.08 -6.85
N SER A 183 -3.39 19.37 -6.97
CA SER A 183 -3.15 20.35 -5.90
C SER A 183 -4.07 20.15 -4.70
N VAL A 184 -5.31 19.69 -4.91
CA VAL A 184 -6.24 19.32 -3.83
C VAL A 184 -5.70 18.09 -3.10
N ASP A 185 -5.26 17.07 -3.83
CA ASP A 185 -4.62 15.89 -3.22
C ASP A 185 -3.38 16.28 -2.41
N THR A 186 -2.57 17.21 -2.90
CA THR A 186 -1.37 17.70 -2.19
C THR A 186 -1.73 18.32 -0.84
N ILE A 187 -2.77 19.17 -0.81
CA ILE A 187 -3.25 19.80 0.43
C ILE A 187 -3.82 18.75 1.40
N LEU A 188 -4.66 17.84 0.90
CA LEU A 188 -5.24 16.76 1.69
C LEU A 188 -4.16 15.82 2.24
N ALA A 189 -3.20 15.42 1.41
CA ALA A 189 -2.07 14.58 1.80
C ALA A 189 -1.22 15.26 2.88
N THR A 190 -0.87 16.54 2.70
CA THR A 190 -0.08 17.29 3.68
C THR A 190 -0.79 17.32 5.04
N SER A 191 -2.10 17.59 5.04
CA SER A 191 -2.90 17.58 6.27
C SER A 191 -2.95 16.19 6.91
N PHE A 192 -3.18 15.15 6.10
CA PHE A 192 -3.20 13.75 6.55
C PHE A 192 -1.87 13.34 7.18
N LEU A 193 -0.73 13.64 6.54
CA LEU A 193 0.61 13.26 6.99
C LEU A 193 0.98 13.95 8.31
N LYS A 194 0.67 15.23 8.46
CA LYS A 194 0.86 15.95 9.73
C LYS A 194 0.07 15.29 10.87
N GLN A 195 -1.19 14.94 10.62
CA GLN A 195 -2.03 14.26 11.62
C GLN A 195 -1.62 12.81 11.87
N PHE A 196 -1.06 12.13 10.87
CA PHE A 196 -0.49 10.79 11.02
C PHE A 196 0.68 10.79 12.01
N VAL A 197 1.58 11.76 11.87
CA VAL A 197 2.72 11.96 12.78
C VAL A 197 2.25 12.38 14.17
N GLU A 198 1.25 13.27 14.28
CA GLU A 198 0.72 13.68 15.58
C GLU A 198 0.07 12.50 16.31
N ALA A 199 -0.71 11.69 15.60
CA ALA A 199 -1.35 10.50 16.18
C ALA A 199 -0.33 9.49 16.71
N ARG A 200 0.88 9.40 16.11
CA ARG A 200 1.96 8.54 16.62
C ARG A 200 2.37 8.90 18.05
N ARG A 201 2.17 10.14 18.51
CA ARG A 201 2.53 10.56 19.87
C ARG A 201 1.63 9.94 20.95
N ALA A 202 0.54 9.29 20.57
CA ALA A 202 -0.32 8.58 21.51
C ALA A 202 0.44 7.47 22.26
N ALA A 203 0.26 7.40 23.59
CA ALA A 203 0.96 6.44 24.45
C ALA A 203 0.69 4.97 24.07
N SER A 204 -0.49 4.68 23.49
CA SER A 204 -0.86 3.36 22.99
C SER A 204 0.00 2.88 21.81
N LEU A 205 0.82 3.74 21.21
CA LEU A 205 1.67 3.46 20.06
C LEU A 205 3.17 3.55 20.40
N SER A 206 3.52 3.37 21.68
CA SER A 206 4.91 3.42 22.15
C SER A 206 5.84 2.38 21.50
N SER A 207 5.29 1.23 21.09
CA SER A 207 6.00 0.16 20.37
C SER A 207 6.15 0.41 18.87
N ALA A 208 5.46 1.40 18.31
CA ALA A 208 5.54 1.74 16.90
C ALA A 208 6.84 2.49 16.58
N PRO A 209 7.32 2.43 15.32
CA PRO A 209 8.44 3.24 14.86
C PRO A 209 8.25 4.72 15.15
N SER A 210 9.37 5.41 15.39
CA SER A 210 9.34 6.88 15.38
C SER A 210 9.00 7.35 13.97
N CYS A 211 8.20 8.41 13.88
CA CYS A 211 7.78 9.00 12.62
C CYS A 211 7.79 10.52 12.75
N SER A 212 8.25 11.21 11.71
CA SER A 212 8.27 12.66 11.62
C SER A 212 7.87 13.13 10.22
N TRP A 213 7.34 14.34 10.11
CA TRP A 213 7.06 15.00 8.84
C TRP A 213 7.80 16.34 8.78
N SER A 214 8.37 16.64 7.62
CA SER A 214 9.09 17.90 7.35
C SER A 214 8.70 18.44 5.98
N PRO A 215 8.56 19.77 5.79
CA PRO A 215 8.37 20.36 4.47
C PRO A 215 9.63 20.26 3.61
N THR A 216 10.82 20.15 4.21
CA THR A 216 12.12 20.09 3.54
C THR A 216 12.77 18.72 3.71
N ALA A 217 13.67 18.38 2.77
CA ALA A 217 14.42 17.13 2.83
C ALA A 217 15.18 17.00 4.16
N PRO A 218 15.13 15.83 4.83
CA PRO A 218 15.92 15.58 6.02
C PRO A 218 17.41 15.49 5.68
N GLN A 219 18.28 15.87 6.63
CA GLN A 219 19.74 15.94 6.43
C GLN A 219 20.34 14.59 6.06
N GLU A 220 19.72 13.49 6.50
CA GLU A 220 20.12 12.13 6.18
C GLU A 220 20.06 11.80 4.67
N LEU A 221 19.39 12.63 3.86
CA LEU A 221 19.35 12.50 2.40
C LEU A 221 20.41 13.35 1.68
N GLU A 222 21.37 13.91 2.41
CA GLU A 222 22.51 14.59 1.80
C GLU A 222 23.27 13.61 0.88
N GLY A 223 23.39 13.97 -0.39
CA GLY A 223 23.94 13.12 -1.45
C GLY A 223 22.92 12.52 -2.41
N ALA A 224 21.61 12.58 -2.11
CA ALA A 224 20.58 12.19 -3.07
C ALA A 224 20.52 13.18 -4.27
N PRO A 225 20.18 12.70 -5.48
CA PRO A 225 19.96 13.59 -6.64
C PRO A 225 18.91 14.66 -6.35
N LYS A 226 19.17 15.92 -6.73
CA LYS A 226 18.30 17.06 -6.38
C LYS A 226 16.87 16.90 -6.88
N GLU A 227 16.70 16.27 -8.04
CA GLU A 227 15.41 15.99 -8.66
C GLU A 227 14.56 15.08 -7.77
N THR A 228 15.20 14.11 -7.11
CA THR A 228 14.56 13.15 -6.20
C THR A 228 14.22 13.75 -4.84
N LEU A 229 14.68 14.97 -4.55
CA LEU A 229 14.38 15.72 -3.33
C LEU A 229 13.28 16.78 -3.51
N SER A 230 12.67 16.87 -4.70
CA SER A 230 11.49 17.71 -4.89
C SER A 230 10.22 16.98 -4.42
N ALA A 231 9.62 17.39 -3.29
CA ALA A 231 8.41 16.78 -2.75
C ALA A 231 7.37 17.85 -2.38
N ASN A 232 6.21 17.84 -3.04
CA ASN A 232 5.18 18.88 -2.84
C ASN A 232 4.26 18.64 -1.63
N ALA A 233 4.21 17.42 -1.09
CA ALA A 233 3.52 17.10 0.15
C ALA A 233 4.49 16.89 1.34
N GLY A 234 5.75 17.28 1.18
CA GLY A 234 6.81 17.15 2.18
C GLY A 234 7.40 15.73 2.26
N PHE A 235 8.16 15.50 3.33
CA PHE A 235 8.89 14.27 3.61
C PHE A 235 8.35 13.60 4.86
N VAL A 236 8.19 12.28 4.79
CA VAL A 236 7.86 11.45 5.96
C VAL A 236 9.05 10.57 6.27
N THR A 237 9.54 10.62 7.50
CA THR A 237 10.70 9.83 7.93
C THR A 237 10.28 8.87 9.02
N PHE A 238 10.60 7.59 8.86
CA PHE A 238 10.46 6.56 9.88
C PHE A 238 11.83 6.14 10.40
N VAL A 239 11.92 5.87 11.71
CA VAL A 239 13.11 5.25 12.31
C VAL A 239 12.75 3.83 12.74
N ILE A 240 13.28 2.86 11.98
CA ILE A 240 13.09 1.44 12.23
C ILE A 240 14.25 0.95 13.11
N MET A 241 13.95 0.22 14.19
CA MET A 241 14.91 -0.36 15.12
C MET A 241 14.77 -1.89 15.08
N PRO A 242 15.74 -2.68 15.59
CA PRO A 242 15.71 -4.14 15.54
C PRO A 242 14.39 -4.74 16.04
N ARG A 243 13.83 -4.20 17.13
CA ARG A 243 12.54 -4.63 17.72
C ARG A 243 11.33 -4.59 16.75
N HIS A 244 11.41 -3.80 15.69
CA HIS A 244 10.35 -3.69 14.68
C HIS A 244 10.47 -4.77 13.60
N VAL A 245 11.63 -5.41 13.46
CA VAL A 245 11.95 -6.37 12.38
C VAL A 245 12.36 -7.76 12.88
N GLU A 246 12.30 -7.99 14.20
CA GLU A 246 12.55 -9.30 14.81
C GLU A 246 11.47 -10.34 14.43
N GLY A 247 11.93 -11.54 14.06
CA GLY A 247 11.09 -12.69 13.77
C GLY A 247 10.08 -12.44 12.65
N GLU A 248 8.81 -12.78 12.90
CA GLU A 248 7.71 -12.65 11.92
C GLU A 248 7.35 -11.20 11.58
N LYS A 249 7.85 -10.21 12.34
CA LYS A 249 7.57 -8.78 12.08
C LYS A 249 8.28 -8.24 10.84
N LEU A 250 9.34 -8.92 10.39
CA LEU A 250 10.14 -8.50 9.25
C LEU A 250 9.27 -8.33 7.99
N ASP A 251 8.55 -9.37 7.60
CA ASP A 251 7.75 -9.37 6.36
C ASP A 251 6.66 -8.31 6.41
N ARG A 252 5.98 -8.18 7.56
CA ARG A 252 4.98 -7.13 7.76
C ARG A 252 5.58 -5.73 7.65
N THR A 253 6.77 -5.50 8.21
CA THR A 253 7.44 -4.19 8.13
C THR A 253 7.88 -3.87 6.71
N VAL A 254 8.39 -4.86 5.98
CA VAL A 254 8.71 -4.72 4.55
C VAL A 254 7.47 -4.31 3.77
N TRP A 255 6.36 -5.05 3.89
CA TRP A 255 5.11 -4.73 3.19
C TRP A 255 4.59 -3.33 3.52
N ASN A 256 4.58 -2.96 4.80
CA ASN A 256 4.06 -1.67 5.26
C ASN A 256 4.85 -0.49 4.71
N LEU A 257 6.18 -0.59 4.69
CA LEU A 257 7.06 0.45 4.16
C LEU A 257 6.96 0.52 2.63
N SER A 258 7.03 -0.64 1.94
CA SER A 258 6.91 -0.70 0.48
C SER A 258 5.58 -0.15 -0.04
N THR A 259 4.50 -0.24 0.74
CA THR A 259 3.16 0.24 0.35
C THR A 259 2.72 1.53 1.04
N PHE A 260 3.59 2.16 1.82
CA PHE A 260 3.23 3.36 2.59
C PHE A 260 2.67 4.48 1.70
N HIS A 261 3.31 4.76 0.56
CA HIS A 261 2.81 5.78 -0.36
C HIS A 261 1.42 5.42 -0.90
N ALA A 262 1.21 4.19 -1.36
CA ALA A 262 -0.08 3.73 -1.87
C ALA A 262 -1.16 3.83 -0.79
N TYR A 263 -0.81 3.51 0.45
CA TYR A 263 -1.67 3.66 1.62
C TYR A 263 -2.10 5.13 1.83
N VAL A 264 -1.17 6.08 1.79
CA VAL A 264 -1.50 7.52 1.91
C VAL A 264 -2.39 7.96 0.74
N SER A 265 -2.03 7.63 -0.50
CA SER A 265 -2.81 8.00 -1.68
C SER A 265 -4.24 7.47 -1.65
N TYR A 266 -4.42 6.21 -1.22
CA TYR A 266 -5.75 5.63 -1.03
C TYR A 266 -6.57 6.43 -0.01
N HIS A 267 -5.98 6.76 1.14
CA HIS A 267 -6.68 7.49 2.19
C HIS A 267 -6.98 8.97 1.83
N VAL A 268 -6.13 9.60 1.01
CA VAL A 268 -6.41 10.92 0.43
C VAL A 268 -7.65 10.85 -0.46
N LYS A 269 -7.72 9.89 -1.38
CA LYS A 269 -8.88 9.70 -2.27
C LYS A 269 -10.16 9.33 -1.52
N CYS A 270 -10.06 8.51 -0.48
CA CYS A 270 -11.21 8.24 0.39
C CYS A 270 -11.69 9.51 1.12
N SER A 271 -10.77 10.36 1.57
CA SER A 271 -11.11 11.62 2.24
C SER A 271 -11.81 12.59 1.30
N GLU A 272 -11.32 12.71 0.07
CA GLU A 272 -11.95 13.48 -1.01
C GLU A 272 -13.39 12.99 -1.28
N GLY A 273 -13.58 11.68 -1.49
CA GLY A 273 -14.90 11.09 -1.70
C GLY A 273 -15.86 11.26 -0.51
N PHE A 274 -15.34 11.23 0.71
CA PHE A 274 -16.10 11.52 1.93
C PHE A 274 -16.54 12.99 1.98
N MET A 275 -15.66 13.93 1.63
CA MET A 275 -16.00 15.34 1.53
C MET A 275 -17.08 15.58 0.47
N HIS A 276 -16.98 14.94 -0.70
CA HIS A 276 -18.03 14.99 -1.74
C HIS A 276 -19.39 14.52 -1.20
N THR A 277 -19.41 13.41 -0.46
CA THR A 277 -20.65 12.90 0.15
C THR A 277 -21.26 13.89 1.14
N ARG A 278 -20.44 14.54 1.97
CA ARG A 278 -20.91 15.56 2.91
C ARG A 278 -21.43 16.81 2.22
N MET A 279 -20.75 17.27 1.17
CA MET A 279 -21.21 18.42 0.39
C MET A 279 -22.56 18.14 -0.26
N ARG A 280 -22.76 16.95 -0.86
CA ARG A 280 -24.06 16.56 -1.43
C ARG A 280 -25.20 16.61 -0.41
N ARG A 281 -25.02 16.00 0.77
CA ARG A 281 -26.01 16.05 1.87
C ARG A 281 -26.31 17.48 2.31
N ARG A 282 -25.30 18.36 2.31
CA ARG A 282 -25.49 19.77 2.66
C ARG A 282 -26.32 20.50 1.61
N VAL A 283 -26.06 20.25 0.34
CA VAL A 283 -26.83 20.80 -0.79
C VAL A 283 -28.27 20.30 -0.75
N GLU A 284 -28.51 19.00 -0.53
CA GLU A 284 -29.85 18.42 -0.36
C GLU A 284 -30.63 19.13 0.76
N SER A 285 -29.99 19.36 1.91
CA SER A 285 -30.61 20.11 3.02
C SER A 285 -30.93 21.56 2.65
N MET A 286 -30.11 22.22 1.84
CA MET A 286 -30.39 23.58 1.37
C MET A 286 -31.54 23.61 0.36
N ILE A 287 -31.61 22.64 -0.54
CA ILE A 287 -32.72 22.49 -1.50
C ILE A 287 -34.04 22.27 -0.76
N GLN A 288 -34.06 21.38 0.24
CA GLN A 288 -35.25 21.15 1.06
C GLN A 288 -35.73 22.44 1.77
N ALA A 289 -34.79 23.23 2.31
CA ALA A 289 -35.13 24.52 2.92
C ALA A 289 -35.68 25.53 1.90
N LEU A 290 -35.14 25.54 0.68
CA LEU A 290 -35.61 26.39 -0.40
C LEU A 290 -37.00 25.98 -0.90
N ASP A 291 -37.27 24.67 -1.02
CA ASP A 291 -38.58 24.15 -1.38
C ASP A 291 -39.64 24.48 -0.33
N GLN A 292 -39.29 24.41 0.96
CA GLN A 292 -40.18 24.86 2.05
C GLN A 292 -40.46 26.36 2.03
N ALA A 293 -39.55 27.17 1.45
CA ALA A 293 -39.71 28.61 1.34
C ALA A 293 -40.52 29.03 0.11
N LYS A 294 -40.79 28.11 -0.84
CA LYS A 294 -41.67 28.40 -1.97
C LYS A 294 -43.06 28.74 -1.42
N PRO A 295 -43.64 29.90 -1.78
CA PRO A 295 -44.99 30.23 -1.34
C PRO A 295 -45.93 29.15 -1.86
N MET A 296 -46.62 28.45 -0.96
CA MET A 296 -47.78 27.64 -1.37
C MET A 296 -48.72 28.59 -2.12
N GLU A 297 -49.20 28.19 -3.30
CA GLU A 297 -50.30 28.89 -3.96
C GLU A 297 -51.40 29.10 -2.92
N LYS A 298 -51.61 30.37 -2.54
CA LYS A 298 -52.49 30.72 -1.43
C LYS A 298 -53.93 30.41 -1.82
N THR A 299 -54.50 29.41 -1.17
CA THR A 299 -55.70 29.69 -0.39
C THR A 299 -55.24 30.26 0.96
N ARG A 300 -55.41 31.59 1.12
CA ARG A 300 -55.39 32.52 2.31
C ARG A 300 -55.12 31.85 3.69
N SER A 301 -54.35 32.37 4.67
CA SER A 301 -54.08 33.74 5.18
C SER A 301 -52.97 33.71 6.28
N MET A 302 -52.33 34.88 6.48
CA MET A 302 -51.44 35.41 7.54
C MET A 302 -50.97 34.57 8.76
N ASN A 303 -49.65 34.56 9.04
CA ASN A 303 -49.06 35.26 10.22
C ASN A 303 -47.51 35.22 10.27
N ASN A 304 -46.90 36.38 10.52
CA ASN A 304 -45.45 36.64 10.56
C ASN A 304 -44.82 36.30 11.92
N LYS A 305 -44.22 35.09 12.09
CA LYS A 305 -43.37 34.77 13.27
C LYS A 305 -42.16 33.84 13.03
N SER A 306 -41.73 33.52 11.81
CA SER A 306 -40.74 32.44 11.58
C SER A 306 -39.25 32.82 11.44
N PHE A 307 -38.88 34.11 11.44
CA PHE A 307 -37.49 34.50 11.11
C PHE A 307 -36.41 34.23 12.17
N LYS A 308 -36.76 33.82 13.40
CA LYS A 308 -35.77 33.60 14.48
C LYS A 308 -35.16 32.18 14.53
N ARG A 309 -35.68 31.18 13.80
CA ARG A 309 -35.13 29.80 13.82
C ARG A 309 -33.98 29.55 12.84
N LEU A 310 -33.79 30.41 11.84
CA LEU A 310 -32.77 30.18 10.80
C LEU A 310 -31.32 30.44 11.29
N VAL A 311 -31.15 31.39 12.22
CA VAL A 311 -29.82 31.81 12.72
C VAL A 311 -29.20 30.80 13.70
N SER A 312 -30.03 30.08 14.46
CA SER A 312 -29.57 29.01 15.37
C SER A 312 -29.10 27.75 14.64
N PHE A 313 -29.64 27.47 13.45
CA PHE A 313 -29.27 26.27 12.68
C PHE A 313 -27.95 26.47 11.91
N LEU A 314 -27.65 27.70 11.49
CA LEU A 314 -26.42 28.02 10.76
C LEU A 314 -25.18 28.00 11.65
N THR A 315 -25.29 28.33 12.94
CA THR A 315 -24.16 28.35 13.89
C THR A 315 -23.68 26.96 14.31
N ASN A 316 -24.55 25.94 14.32
CA ASN A 316 -24.16 24.57 14.67
C ASN A 316 -23.47 23.80 13.54
N VAL A 317 -23.64 24.21 12.28
CA VAL A 317 -23.07 23.51 11.12
C VAL A 317 -21.57 23.79 10.93
N PHE A 318 -21.06 24.92 11.42
CA PHE A 318 -19.65 25.30 11.25
C PHE A 318 -18.69 24.65 12.27
N ARG A 319 -19.19 23.99 13.32
CA ARG A 319 -18.35 23.45 14.41
C ARG A 319 -17.80 22.03 14.15
N HIS A 320 -18.24 21.34 13.09
CA HIS A 320 -17.94 19.91 12.87
C HIS A 320 -16.80 19.61 11.88
N SER A 321 -16.11 20.63 11.35
CA SER A 321 -15.00 20.42 10.40
C SER A 321 -13.69 19.96 11.06
N PHE A 322 -13.56 20.03 12.38
CA PHE A 322 -12.29 19.71 13.08
C PHE A 322 -12.16 18.24 13.54
N ILE A 323 -13.24 17.44 13.49
CA ILE A 323 -13.27 16.06 14.05
C ILE A 323 -12.85 15.00 12.99
N ILE A 324 -12.72 15.40 11.72
CA ILE A 324 -12.72 14.47 10.57
C ILE A 324 -11.38 13.75 10.37
N LEU A 325 -10.23 14.41 10.60
CA LEU A 325 -8.93 13.75 10.42
C LEU A 325 -8.55 12.83 11.59
N ASN A 326 -9.03 13.11 12.81
CA ASN A 326 -8.65 12.35 14.00
C ASN A 326 -9.16 10.90 13.98
N PHE A 327 -10.34 10.64 13.39
CA PHE A 327 -10.92 9.30 13.37
C PHE A 327 -10.28 8.37 12.34
N VAL A 328 -9.79 8.91 11.20
CA VAL A 328 -9.08 8.13 10.18
C VAL A 328 -7.62 7.89 10.59
N SER A 329 -6.99 8.83 11.29
CA SER A 329 -5.59 8.72 11.73
C SER A 329 -5.42 7.70 12.88
N SER A 330 -6.26 7.75 13.92
CA SER A 330 -6.11 6.91 15.13
C SER A 330 -6.24 5.40 14.86
N LYS A 331 -7.21 4.96 14.05
CA LYS A 331 -7.35 3.53 13.72
C LYS A 331 -6.21 3.02 12.86
N SER A 332 -5.63 3.88 12.03
CA SER A 332 -4.67 3.48 11.00
C SER A 332 -3.29 3.14 11.55
N LEU A 333 -2.82 3.84 12.59
CA LEU A 333 -1.53 3.53 13.22
C LEU A 333 -1.53 2.24 14.02
N SER A 334 -2.64 1.93 14.69
CA SER A 334 -2.82 0.67 15.40
C SER A 334 -2.63 -0.52 14.44
N PHE A 335 -3.10 -0.41 13.19
CA PHE A 335 -2.96 -1.50 12.22
C PHE A 335 -1.58 -1.61 11.57
N LEU A 336 -0.81 -0.52 11.45
CA LEU A 336 0.54 -0.61 10.89
C LEU A 336 1.53 -1.28 11.87
N PHE A 337 1.33 -1.16 13.19
CA PHE A 337 2.34 -1.60 14.17
C PHE A 337 1.81 -2.33 15.41
N ALA A 338 0.53 -2.71 15.48
CA ALA A 338 0.04 -3.51 16.61
C ALA A 338 0.64 -4.93 16.62
N PRO A 339 1.04 -5.43 17.80
CA PRO A 339 1.24 -6.86 18.02
C PRO A 339 -0.08 -7.60 17.86
N SER A 340 -0.03 -8.78 17.25
CA SER A 340 -1.16 -9.69 17.10
C SER A 340 -1.73 -10.07 18.47
N SER A 341 -2.95 -9.63 18.77
CA SER A 341 -3.77 -10.29 19.80
C SER A 341 -4.53 -11.45 19.15
N GLN A 342 -4.52 -12.56 19.87
CA GLN A 342 -4.89 -13.92 19.49
C GLN A 342 -6.33 -14.10 18.99
N GLY A 343 -6.48 -15.14 18.15
CA GLY A 343 -7.62 -16.04 17.96
C GLY A 343 -9.03 -15.55 18.35
N LEU A 344 -9.90 -15.39 17.34
CA LEU A 344 -11.32 -15.66 17.54
C LEU A 344 -11.50 -17.18 17.73
N ASN A 345 -11.62 -17.62 18.98
CA ASN A 345 -12.31 -18.85 19.33
C ASN A 345 -13.57 -18.50 20.11
N ASP A 346 -14.66 -19.16 19.71
CA ASP A 346 -15.88 -19.46 20.44
C ASP A 346 -16.64 -18.35 21.16
N VAL A 347 -17.78 -17.95 20.57
CA VAL A 347 -19.03 -17.85 21.33
C VAL A 347 -20.16 -18.46 20.51
N ASN A 348 -20.41 -19.75 20.75
CA ASN A 348 -21.68 -20.40 20.50
C ASN A 348 -22.18 -20.89 21.87
N SER A 349 -22.96 -20.06 22.58
CA SER A 349 -23.93 -20.52 23.58
C SER A 349 -24.85 -19.37 24.03
N LYS A 350 -26.05 -19.29 23.45
CA LYS A 350 -27.34 -19.45 24.12
C LYS A 350 -28.46 -19.05 23.16
#